data_AF-A0A958SHB0-F1
#
_entry.id   AF-A0A958SHB0-F1
#
_cell.length_a   1.000
_cell.length_b   1.000
_cell.length_c   1.000
_cell.angle_alpha   90.00
_cell.angle_beta   90.00
_cell.angle_gamma   90.00
#
_symmetry.space_group_name_H-M   'P 1'
#
loop_
_entity.id
_entity.type
_entity.pdbx_description
1 polymer ?
#
loop_
_entity_poly.entity_id
_entity_poly.type
_entity_poly.pdbx_seq_one_letter_code
_entity_poly.pdbx_strand_id
1 'polypeptide(L)'
;IDGTYFGGGGFSTSVLDTKTSSVGGGAGFYRMASAVPGKFNQGLRLALMSKLTPNIGWGLAGKILWGENVPGQEKNIKDLDLGLLFDYTVIQFGATVRNIFGGDPSYLEQSRELGVGARIN
;
A
#
# COMPACT_ATOMS: atom_id res chain seq x y z
N ILE A 1 1.81 12.23 1.73
CA ILE A 1 1.37 11.02 2.46
C ILE A 1 2.63 10.27 2.80
N ASP A 2 3.23 10.49 3.96
CA ASP A 2 4.30 9.59 4.40
C ASP A 2 3.64 8.28 4.83
N GLY A 3 3.39 7.43 3.85
CA GLY A 3 2.99 6.06 4.09
C GLY A 3 4.22 5.30 4.54
N THR A 4 4.50 5.30 5.84
CA THR A 4 5.40 4.29 6.39
C THR A 4 4.63 2.97 6.40
N TYR A 5 4.80 2.20 5.33
CA TYR A 5 4.24 0.86 5.22
C TYR A 5 5.11 -0.10 6.03
N PHE A 6 4.77 -0.30 7.32
CA PHE A 6 5.26 -1.44 8.06
C PHE A 6 4.37 -2.65 7.76
N GLY A 7 4.77 -3.43 6.77
CA GLY A 7 4.41 -4.84 6.66
C GLY A 7 5.66 -5.66 6.97
N GLY A 8 5.56 -6.67 7.83
CA GLY A 8 6.67 -7.56 8.14
C GLY A 8 7.24 -8.20 6.87
N GLY A 9 8.42 -7.76 6.45
CA GLY A 9 9.14 -8.26 5.28
C GLY A 9 8.94 -7.44 3.99
N GLY A 10 9.78 -6.40 3.81
CA GLY A 10 10.22 -5.95 2.48
C GLY A 10 9.61 -4.68 1.90
N PHE A 11 10.23 -3.55 2.27
CA PHE A 11 10.36 -2.27 1.54
C PHE A 11 9.43 -1.09 1.87
N SER A 12 10.09 0.08 1.89
CA SER A 12 9.67 1.43 2.25
C SER A 12 9.67 2.32 1.00
N THR A 13 8.52 2.88 0.62
CA THR A 13 8.47 3.85 -0.50
C THR A 13 8.63 5.27 0.08
N SER A 14 9.70 5.96 -0.29
CA SER A 14 9.88 7.39 0.03
C SER A 14 8.87 8.20 -0.78
N VAL A 15 8.02 8.95 -0.09
CA VAL A 15 7.14 9.94 -0.72
C VAL A 15 7.97 11.19 -0.96
N LEU A 16 8.21 11.46 -2.25
CA LEU A 16 8.81 12.72 -2.69
C LEU A 16 8.05 13.90 -2.07
N ASP A 17 8.84 14.83 -1.55
CA ASP A 17 8.48 16.09 -0.92
C ASP A 17 7.16 16.70 -1.41
N THR A 18 6.10 16.52 -0.63
CA THR A 18 4.80 17.13 -0.92
C THR A 18 4.72 18.60 -0.55
N LYS A 19 5.80 19.23 -0.04
CA LYS A 19 5.84 20.69 0.14
C LYS A 19 6.11 21.42 -1.19
N THR A 20 6.83 20.80 -2.12
CA THR A 20 7.20 21.42 -3.40
C THR A 20 6.43 20.90 -4.60
N SER A 21 5.92 19.66 -4.56
CA SER A 21 5.16 19.05 -5.68
C SER A 21 3.75 18.63 -5.28
N SER A 22 2.76 18.96 -6.12
CA SER A 22 1.35 18.62 -5.95
C SER A 22 1.01 17.17 -6.32
N VAL A 23 1.97 16.44 -6.90
CA VAL A 23 1.85 15.04 -7.32
C VAL A 23 3.09 14.28 -6.87
N GLY A 24 2.90 13.07 -6.35
CA GLY A 24 3.97 12.17 -5.94
C GLY A 24 3.58 10.73 -6.22
N GLY A 25 4.55 9.83 -6.20
CA GLY A 25 4.30 8.42 -6.41
C GLY A 25 5.51 7.57 -6.08
N GLY A 26 5.29 6.27 -6.02
CA GLY A 26 6.32 5.29 -5.70
C GLY A 26 6.00 3.94 -6.32
N ALA A 27 7.05 3.24 -6.75
CA ALA A 27 6.96 1.87 -7.19
C ALA A 27 7.82 0.99 -6.27
N GLY A 28 7.35 -0.21 -5.99
CA GLY A 28 8.06 -1.18 -5.16
C GLY A 28 7.85 -2.60 -5.65
N PHE A 29 8.92 -3.39 -5.61
CA PHE A 29 8.86 -4.84 -5.73
C PHE A 29 9.09 -5.45 -4.36
N TYR A 30 8.31 -6.46 -4.00
CA TYR A 30 8.47 -7.17 -2.73
C TYR A 30 8.43 -8.68 -2.95
N ARG A 31 9.12 -9.39 -2.06
CA ARG A 31 9.17 -10.84 -2.02
C ARG A 31 8.95 -11.26 -0.59
N MET A 32 7.93 -12.08 -0.36
CA MET A 32 7.55 -12.57 0.96
C MET A 32 7.60 -14.09 0.98
N ALA A 33 7.84 -14.66 2.17
CA ALA A 33 7.81 -16.10 2.34
C ALA A 33 6.42 -16.62 1.99
N SER A 34 6.36 -17.75 1.30
CA SER A 34 5.10 -18.46 1.09
C SER A 34 4.82 -19.42 2.26
N ALA A 35 3.54 -19.77 2.44
CA ALA A 35 3.13 -20.90 3.26
C ALA A 35 3.68 -22.26 2.74
N VAL A 36 4.07 -22.35 1.46
CA VAL A 36 4.73 -23.53 0.88
C VAL A 36 6.24 -23.47 1.15
N PRO A 37 6.82 -24.48 1.84
CA PRO A 37 8.25 -24.50 2.15
C PRO A 37 9.13 -24.35 0.91
N GLY A 38 10.10 -23.44 0.97
CA GLY A 38 11.04 -23.19 -0.13
C GLY A 38 10.48 -22.36 -1.30
N LYS A 39 9.22 -21.90 -1.22
CA LYS A 39 8.61 -20.99 -2.20
C LYS A 39 8.49 -19.59 -1.65
N PHE A 40 8.30 -18.64 -2.56
CA PHE A 40 8.15 -17.23 -2.25
C PHE A 40 7.02 -16.64 -3.08
N ASN A 41 6.27 -15.75 -2.45
CA ASN A 41 5.32 -14.90 -3.14
C ASN A 41 6.04 -13.61 -3.53
N GLN A 42 5.75 -13.11 -4.72
CA GLN A 42 6.34 -11.92 -5.29
C GLN A 42 5.25 -10.92 -5.57
N GLY A 43 5.54 -9.65 -5.41
CA GLY A 43 4.58 -8.61 -5.66
C GLY A 43 5.20 -7.35 -6.21
N LEU A 44 4.37 -6.60 -6.92
CA LEU A 44 4.65 -5.28 -7.41
C LEU A 44 3.58 -4.34 -6.88
N ARG A 45 4.00 -3.18 -6.42
CA ARG A 45 3.11 -2.12 -5.93
C ARG A 45 3.46 -0.81 -6.61
N LEU A 46 2.44 -0.11 -7.06
CA LEU A 46 2.52 1.23 -7.61
C LEU A 46 1.60 2.12 -6.77
N ALA A 47 2.10 3.25 -6.32
CA ALA A 47 1.36 4.25 -5.59
C ALA A 47 1.47 5.59 -6.30
N LEU A 48 0.35 6.28 -6.39
CA LEU A 48 0.20 7.63 -6.89
C LEU A 48 -0.52 8.44 -5.82
N MET A 49 -0.12 9.68 -5.65
CA MET A 49 -0.78 10.61 -4.75
C MET A 49 -0.79 12.01 -5.33
N SER A 50 -1.80 12.78 -4.96
CA SER A 50 -1.91 14.17 -5.36
C SER A 50 -2.59 15.02 -4.28
N LYS A 51 -2.19 16.29 -4.19
CA LYS A 51 -2.85 17.31 -3.37
C LYS A 51 -3.96 17.97 -4.16
N LEU A 52 -5.19 17.93 -3.64
CA LEU A 52 -6.31 18.70 -4.17
C LEU A 52 -6.23 20.15 -3.70
N THR A 53 -5.83 20.35 -2.45
CA THR A 53 -5.60 21.66 -1.83
C THR A 53 -4.34 21.58 -0.96
N PRO A 54 -3.83 22.71 -0.42
CA PRO A 54 -2.71 22.67 0.53
C PRO A 54 -2.97 21.76 1.74
N ASN A 55 -4.24 21.58 2.11
CA ASN A 55 -4.67 20.84 3.30
C ASN A 55 -5.32 19.47 2.99
N ILE A 56 -5.57 19.14 1.71
CA ILE A 56 -6.27 17.90 1.34
C ILE A 56 -5.49 17.19 0.24
N GLY A 57 -5.16 15.92 0.50
CA GLY A 57 -4.54 15.03 -0.47
C GLY A 57 -5.31 13.72 -0.60
N TRP A 58 -5.12 13.08 -1.74
CA TRP A 58 -5.62 11.74 -2.02
C TRP A 58 -4.50 10.88 -2.59
N GLY A 59 -4.69 9.57 -2.51
CA GLY A 59 -3.78 8.61 -3.08
C GLY A 59 -4.49 7.35 -3.52
N LEU A 60 -3.89 6.70 -4.50
CA LEU A 60 -4.31 5.42 -5.04
C LEU A 60 -3.07 4.55 -5.19
N ALA A 61 -3.14 3.32 -4.72
CA ALA A 61 -2.06 2.37 -4.90
C ALA A 61 -2.58 1.05 -5.44
N GLY A 62 -2.09 0.62 -6.59
CA GLY A 62 -2.34 -0.70 -7.14
C GLY A 62 -1.26 -1.66 -6.68
N LYS A 63 -1.64 -2.91 -6.41
CA LYS A 63 -0.68 -4.00 -6.21
C LYS A 63 -1.06 -5.23 -6.99
N ILE A 64 -0.05 -5.97 -7.38
CA ILE A 64 -0.15 -7.30 -7.97
C ILE A 64 0.70 -8.20 -7.10
N LEU A 65 0.17 -9.32 -6.66
CA LEU A 65 0.84 -10.34 -5.88
C LEU A 65 0.66 -11.66 -6.59
N TRP A 66 1.74 -12.39 -6.80
CA TRP A 66 1.70 -13.70 -7.41
C TRP A 66 2.61 -14.66 -6.67
N GLY A 67 2.18 -15.91 -6.64
CA GLY A 67 2.91 -16.96 -5.98
C GLY A 67 2.03 -18.14 -5.65
N GLU A 68 2.63 -19.07 -4.94
CA GLU A 68 2.07 -20.37 -4.64
C GLU A 68 1.88 -20.45 -3.14
N ASN A 69 0.64 -20.38 -2.65
CA ASN A 69 0.34 -20.50 -1.22
C ASN A 69 -0.13 -21.91 -0.83
N VAL A 70 -0.55 -22.70 -1.82
CA VAL A 70 -0.87 -24.12 -1.71
C VAL A 70 -0.04 -24.88 -2.74
N PRO A 71 0.57 -26.03 -2.40
CA PRO A 71 1.41 -26.78 -3.33
C PRO A 71 0.68 -27.07 -4.66
N GLY A 72 1.33 -26.74 -5.77
CA GLY A 72 0.83 -26.92 -7.13
C GLY A 72 -0.17 -25.86 -7.60
N GLN A 73 -0.51 -24.86 -6.79
CA GLN A 73 -1.46 -23.81 -7.16
C GLN A 73 -0.80 -22.42 -7.16
N GLU A 74 -0.49 -21.92 -8.33
CA GLU A 74 -0.10 -20.52 -8.50
C GLU A 74 -1.33 -19.64 -8.61
N LYS A 75 -1.32 -18.51 -7.90
CA LYS A 75 -2.39 -17.51 -7.97
C LYS A 75 -1.81 -16.13 -8.17
N ASN A 76 -2.47 -15.35 -9.01
CA ASN A 76 -2.23 -13.92 -9.16
C ASN A 76 -3.41 -13.15 -8.55
N ILE A 77 -3.11 -12.23 -7.65
CA ILE A 77 -4.06 -11.32 -7.03
C ILE A 77 -3.69 -9.92 -7.46
N LYS A 78 -4.69 -9.17 -7.91
CA LYS A 78 -4.56 -7.75 -8.21
C LYS A 78 -5.52 -7.01 -7.30
N ASP A 79 -5.04 -5.98 -6.64
CA ASP A 79 -5.90 -5.17 -5.81
C ASP A 79 -5.50 -3.70 -5.82
N LEU A 80 -6.40 -2.90 -5.26
CA LEU A 80 -6.33 -1.46 -5.21
C LEU A 80 -6.52 -1.00 -3.77
N ASP A 81 -5.70 -0.05 -3.37
CA ASP A 81 -5.77 0.66 -2.12
C ASP A 81 -6.07 2.14 -2.43
N LEU A 82 -6.90 2.77 -1.60
CA LEU A 82 -7.21 4.20 -1.66
C LEU A 82 -6.83 4.86 -0.34
N GLY A 83 -6.42 6.11 -0.42
CA GLY A 83 -6.07 6.91 0.74
C GLY A 83 -6.55 8.35 0.62
N LEU A 84 -6.91 8.93 1.77
CA LEU A 84 -7.18 10.34 1.94
C LEU A 84 -6.29 10.88 3.05
N LEU A 85 -5.83 12.12 2.88
CA LEU A 85 -4.97 12.82 3.82
C LEU A 85 -5.51 14.23 4.04
N PHE A 86 -5.59 14.62 5.31
CA PHE A 86 -5.88 15.97 5.75
C PHE A 86 -4.64 16.52 6.46
N ASP A 87 -4.11 17.61 5.96
CA ASP A 87 -2.90 18.27 6.44
C ASP A 87 -3.30 19.58 7.14
N TYR A 88 -3.25 19.59 8.46
CA TYR A 88 -3.33 20.81 9.25
C TYR A 88 -1.92 21.17 9.70
N THR A 89 -1.61 22.46 9.77
CA THR A 89 -0.25 23.02 10.01
C THR A 89 0.63 22.21 10.97
N VAL A 90 0.05 21.75 12.09
CA VAL A 90 0.74 21.00 13.14
C VAL A 90 0.43 19.49 13.12
N ILE A 91 -0.71 19.08 12.56
CA ILE A 91 -1.23 17.71 12.66
C ILE A 91 -1.72 17.22 11.30
N GLN A 92 -1.30 16.03 10.89
CA GLN A 92 -1.82 15.37 9.70
C GLN A 92 -2.67 14.17 10.10
N PHE A 93 -3.83 14.02 9.47
CA PHE A 93 -4.73 12.87 9.61
C PHE A 93 -4.81 12.13 8.29
N GLY A 94 -4.81 10.81 8.33
CA GLY A 94 -4.93 9.96 7.15
C GLY A 94 -5.92 8.83 7.39
N ALA A 95 -6.62 8.45 6.32
CA ALA A 95 -7.41 7.25 6.26
C ALA A 95 -7.06 6.48 4.99
N THR A 96 -6.98 5.16 5.08
CA THR A 96 -6.69 4.27 3.95
C THR A 96 -7.62 3.08 3.96
N VAL A 97 -8.11 2.71 2.78
CA VAL A 97 -8.80 1.45 2.52
C VAL A 97 -7.88 0.61 1.66
N ARG A 98 -7.49 -0.56 2.14
CA ARG A 98 -6.66 -1.51 1.40
C ARG A 98 -7.49 -2.70 0.95
N ASN A 99 -7.08 -3.29 -0.16
CA ASN A 99 -7.75 -4.42 -0.78
C ASN A 99 -9.25 -4.13 -1.07
N ILE A 100 -9.50 -3.07 -1.85
CA ILE A 100 -10.85 -2.60 -2.17
C ILE A 100 -11.64 -3.68 -2.90
N PHE A 101 -10.99 -4.49 -3.73
CA PHE A 101 -11.66 -5.61 -4.40
C PHE A 101 -11.82 -6.85 -3.52
N GLY A 102 -11.50 -6.73 -2.24
CA GLY A 102 -11.67 -7.77 -1.21
C GLY A 102 -10.43 -8.60 -0.96
N GLY A 103 -9.45 -8.51 -1.86
CA GLY A 103 -8.28 -9.39 -1.92
C GLY A 103 -8.65 -10.86 -1.86
N ASP A 104 -7.74 -11.68 -1.36
CA ASP A 104 -8.05 -13.05 -1.01
C ASP A 104 -7.54 -13.34 0.41
N PRO A 105 -8.42 -13.41 1.41
CA PRO A 105 -8.00 -13.70 2.78
C PRO A 105 -7.53 -15.15 2.94
N SER A 106 -8.02 -16.07 2.10
CA SER A 106 -7.66 -17.49 2.12
C SER A 106 -6.37 -17.78 1.36
N TYR A 107 -5.94 -16.87 0.48
CA TYR A 107 -4.79 -17.03 -0.39
C TYR A 107 -3.94 -15.76 -0.39
N LEU A 108 -2.69 -15.86 0.06
CA LEU A 108 -1.74 -14.75 0.18
C LEU A 108 -2.09 -13.72 1.28
N GLU A 109 -3.02 -14.05 2.18
CA GLU A 109 -3.38 -13.28 3.38
C GLU A 109 -3.75 -11.81 3.08
N GLN A 110 -4.41 -11.56 1.94
CA GLN A 110 -4.79 -10.22 1.52
C GLN A 110 -6.25 -9.93 1.88
N SER A 111 -6.55 -9.70 3.15
CA SER A 111 -7.89 -9.24 3.57
C SER A 111 -8.09 -7.74 3.33
N ARG A 112 -9.35 -7.30 3.16
CA ARG A 112 -9.69 -5.87 3.22
C ARG A 112 -9.30 -5.28 4.57
N GLU A 113 -8.55 -4.19 4.56
CA GLU A 113 -8.11 -3.50 5.77
C GLU A 113 -8.52 -2.02 5.72
N LEU A 114 -8.95 -1.50 6.86
CA LEU A 114 -9.16 -0.07 7.08
C LEU A 114 -8.07 0.41 8.04
N GLY A 115 -7.36 1.45 7.63
CA GLY A 115 -6.34 2.09 8.45
C GLY A 115 -6.67 3.56 8.66
N VAL A 116 -6.57 4.03 9.89
CA VAL A 116 -6.58 5.46 10.21
C VAL A 116 -5.32 5.78 10.97
N GLY A 117 -4.77 6.97 10.74
CA GLY A 117 -3.53 7.40 11.37
C GLY A 117 -3.48 8.91 11.51
N ALA A 118 -2.68 9.36 12.46
CA ALA A 118 -2.34 10.76 12.60
C ALA A 118 -0.86 10.92 12.93
N ARG A 119 -0.28 12.05 12.54
CA ARG A 119 1.06 12.44 12.96
C ARG A 119 1.12 13.92 13.32
N ILE A 120 2.01 14.25 14.23
CA ILE A 120 2.36 15.63 14.58
C ILE A 120 3.63 15.96 13.79
N ASN A 121 3.63 17.09 13.08
CA ASN A 121 4.78 17.56 12.29
C ASN A 121 5.85 18.23 13.15
#